data_AF-A0A9D8BNU1-F1
#
_entry.id   AF-A0A9D8BNU1-F1
#
_cell.length_a   1.000
_cell.length_b   1.000
_cell.length_c   1.000
_cell.angle_alpha   90.00
_cell.angle_beta   90.00
_cell.angle_gamma   90.00
#
_symmetry.space_group_name_H-M   'P 1'
#
loop_
_entity.id
_entity.type
_entity.pdbx_description
1 polymer ?
#
loop_
_entity_poly.entity_id
_entity_poly.type
_entity_poly.pdbx_seq_one_letter_code
_entity_poly.pdbx_strand_id
1 'polypeptide(L)' 'MFPKEFLWGAATSSHQVEGANTNNDWWYCEQQGKFIEPSGKACNHYELFEDDFNLA' A
#
# COMPACT_ATOMS: atom_id res chain seq x y z
N MET A 1 6.90 24.22 -20.47
CA MET A 1 5.60 23.59 -20.78
C MET A 1 5.87 22.09 -20.93
N PHE A 2 5.09 21.22 -20.29
CA PHE A 2 5.31 19.77 -20.36
C PHE A 2 4.82 19.19 -21.71
N PRO A 3 5.40 18.08 -22.21
CA PRO A 3 4.92 17.41 -23.42
C PRO A 3 3.45 16.98 -23.30
N LYS A 4 2.75 16.90 -24.43
CA LYS A 4 1.32 16.51 -24.48
C LYS A 4 1.05 15.13 -23.87
N GLU A 5 2.05 14.26 -23.87
CA GLU A 5 1.96 12.85 -23.42
C GLU A 5 2.62 12.64 -22.05
N PHE A 6 2.90 13.71 -21.31
CA PHE A 6 3.49 13.60 -19.99
C PHE A 6 2.48 12.99 -19.01
N LEU A 7 2.85 11.87 -18.37
CA LEU A 7 1.99 11.17 -17.43
C LEU A 7 2.10 11.78 -16.03
N TRP A 8 0.94 12.11 -15.46
CA TRP A 8 0.78 12.45 -14.06
C TRP A 8 -0.05 11.34 -13.41
N GLY A 9 0.42 10.84 -12.28
CA GLY A 9 -0.27 9.79 -11.54
C GLY A 9 0.27 9.68 -10.12
N ALA A 10 -0.36 8.81 -9.34
CA ALA A 10 0.07 8.42 -8.01
C ALA A 10 0.53 6.95 -8.01
N ALA A 11 1.38 6.59 -7.06
CA ALA A 11 1.88 5.22 -6.89
C ALA A 11 1.78 4.80 -5.42
N THR A 12 1.48 3.51 -5.20
CA THR A 12 1.38 2.89 -3.88
C THR A 12 2.20 1.59 -3.85
N SER A 13 2.46 1.06 -2.65
CA SER A 13 3.10 -0.24 -2.43
C SER A 13 2.12 -1.18 -1.74
N SER A 14 2.01 -2.42 -2.21
CA SER A 14 1.07 -3.43 -1.70
C SER A 14 1.13 -3.57 -0.18
N HIS A 15 2.33 -3.73 0.38
CA HIS A 15 2.51 -3.86 1.83
C HIS A 15 2.08 -2.62 2.62
N GLN A 16 2.14 -1.43 2.01
CA GLN A 16 1.78 -0.18 2.67
C GLN A 16 0.28 0.12 2.63
N VAL A 17 -0.49 -0.44 1.69
CA VAL A 17 -1.89 -0.05 1.48
C VAL A 17 -2.91 -1.19 1.57
N GLU A 18 -2.57 -2.40 1.16
CA GLU A 18 -3.52 -3.52 1.07
C GLU A 18 -4.03 -3.99 2.42
N GLY A 19 -3.12 -4.14 3.37
CA GLY A 19 -3.40 -4.75 4.67
C GLY A 19 -3.34 -6.28 4.67
N ALA A 20 -3.22 -6.85 5.86
CA ALA A 20 -3.21 -8.30 6.11
C ALA A 20 -2.18 -9.10 5.29
N ASN A 21 -1.07 -8.46 4.91
CA ASN A 21 0.00 -9.05 4.10
C ASN A 21 0.92 -9.96 4.93
N THR A 22 0.36 -11.01 5.54
CA THR A 22 1.00 -11.84 6.57
C THR A 22 2.02 -12.87 6.04
N ASN A 23 2.02 -13.12 4.73
CA ASN A 23 2.87 -14.13 4.09
C ASN A 23 4.13 -13.53 3.42
N ASN A 24 4.52 -12.31 3.76
CA ASN A 24 5.73 -11.69 3.23
C ASN A 24 6.84 -11.52 4.30
N ASP A 25 8.06 -11.24 3.82
CA ASP A 25 9.26 -11.07 4.63
C ASP A 25 9.24 -9.80 5.50
N TRP A 26 8.53 -8.76 5.06
CA TRP A 26 8.32 -7.54 5.83
C TRP A 26 7.47 -7.78 7.08
N TRP A 27 6.33 -8.44 6.93
CA TRP A 27 5.48 -8.87 8.04
C TRP A 27 6.25 -9.75 9.02
N TYR A 28 7.08 -10.68 8.52
CA TYR A 28 7.96 -11.45 9.38
C TYR A 28 8.88 -10.54 10.22
N CYS A 29 9.50 -9.53 9.59
CA CYS A 29 10.36 -8.58 10.30
C CYS A 29 9.61 -7.72 11.32
N GLU A 30 8.36 -7.34 11.04
CA GLU A 30 7.47 -6.66 12.00
C GLU A 30 7.24 -7.52 13.24
N GLN A 31 6.98 -8.82 13.06
CA GLN A 31 6.80 -9.73 14.19
C GLN A 31 8.08 -9.97 15.01
N GLN A 32 9.25 -9.66 14.44
CA GLN A 32 10.53 -9.68 15.17
C GLN A 32 10.80 -8.38 15.94
N GLY A 33 9.86 -7.43 15.95
CA GLY A 33 10.02 -6.15 16.66
C GLY A 33 11.08 -5.23 16.04
N LYS A 34 11.38 -5.41 14.74
CA LYS A 34 12.36 -4.58 14.01
C LYS A 34 11.82 -3.20 13.63
N PHE A 35 10.52 -2.97 13.80
CA PHE A 35 9.82 -1.72 13.47
C PHE A 35 9.02 -1.21 14.68
N ILE A 36 8.65 0.07 14.65
CA ILE A 36 7.93 0.75 15.72
C ILE A 36 6.53 0.15 15.91
N GLU A 37 5.86 -0.19 14.82
CA GLU A 37 4.52 -0.77 14.81
C GLU A 37 4.34 -1.73 13.62
N PRO A 38 3.47 -2.74 13.74
CA PRO A 38 3.12 -3.63 12.63
C PRO A 38 2.15 -2.96 11.65
N SER A 39 2.24 -3.32 10.36
CA SER A 39 1.40 -2.77 9.29
C SER A 39 -0.09 -3.13 9.43
N GLY A 40 -0.39 -4.29 10.01
CA GLY A 40 -1.75 -4.74 10.29
C GLY A 40 -2.66 -4.70 9.04
N LYS A 41 -3.78 -3.97 9.13
CA LYS A 41 -4.70 -3.76 8.00
C LYS A 41 -4.31 -2.60 7.07
N ALA A 42 -3.26 -1.84 7.37
CA ALA A 42 -2.86 -0.66 6.58
C ALA A 42 -4.08 0.23 6.24
N CYS A 43 -4.26 0.61 4.96
CA CYS A 43 -5.44 1.33 4.47
C CYS A 43 -6.60 0.41 4.07
N ASN A 44 -6.46 -0.92 4.23
CA ASN A 44 -7.44 -1.93 3.84
C ASN A 44 -7.78 -1.91 2.34
N HIS A 45 -6.84 -1.46 1.51
CA HIS A 45 -7.02 -1.30 0.06
C HIS A 45 -7.38 -2.62 -0.63
N TYR A 46 -6.98 -3.77 -0.08
CA TYR A 46 -7.37 -5.07 -0.64
C TYR A 46 -8.89 -5.30 -0.61
N GLU A 47 -9.55 -4.86 0.47
CA GLU A 47 -11.01 -4.96 0.62
C GLU A 47 -11.75 -3.77 -0.03
N LEU A 48 -11.08 -2.60 -0.16
CA LEU A 48 -11.68 -1.33 -0.57
C LEU A 48 -11.19 -0.81 -1.93
N PHE A 49 -10.55 -1.66 -2.74
CA PHE A 49 -9.91 -1.21 -3.99
C PHE A 49 -10.87 -0.47 -4.92
N GLU A 50 -12.14 -0.91 -5.02
CA GLU A 50 -13.14 -0.27 -5.90
C GLU A 50 -13.42 1.18 -5.48
N ASP A 51 -13.51 1.45 -4.17
CA ASP A 51 -13.75 2.80 -3.64
C ASP A 51 -12.54 3.70 -3.83
N ASP A 52 -11.33 3.16 -3.63
CA ASP A 52 -10.09 3.92 -3.81
C ASP A 52 -9.83 4.29 -5.28
N PHE A 53 -10.16 3.40 -6.22
CA PHE A 53 -10.10 3.72 -7.66
C PHE A 53 -11.16 4.75 -8.09
N ASN A 54 -12.32 4.81 -7.42
CA ASN A 54 -13.35 5.81 -7.69
C ASN A 54 -13.00 7.20 -7.13
N LEU A 55 -12.07 7.29 -6.17
CA LEU A 55 -11.62 8.55 -5.57
C LEU A 55 -10.49 9.24 -6.35
N ALA A 56 -9.78 8.49 -7.20
CA ALA A 56 -8.61 8.92 -7.97
C ALA A 56 -8.97 9.67 -9.26
#